data_AF-A0AAD5KLA3-F1
#
_entry.id   AF-A0AAD5KLA3-F1
#
_cell.length_a   1.000
_cell.length_b   1.000
_cell.length_c   1.000
_cell.angle_alpha   90.00
_cell.angle_beta   90.00
_cell.angle_gamma   90.00
#
_symmetry.space_group_name_H-M   'P 1'
#
loop_
_entity.id
_entity.type
_entity.pdbx_description
1 polymer ?
#
loop_
_entity_poly.entity_id
_entity_poly.type
_entity_poly.pdbx_seq_one_letter_code
_entity_poly.pdbx_strand_id
1 'polypeptide(L)'
;MKIVFRLVLTLTALLLCLNIISLDWLQFCYATTSNYSTPKFKGLPTDAKNSMGVSDVDFLVETVNNNVNFQPTRSKCKFSAKLWPLIVTANATNLKNMTMKTQMVSHIVDYFSWTNQSACQISHYFGGLMVSSASGIVSMDGQKAICLDPVVAPRPDQCIVYSFGINYEWSFDDAMDLYGCKVFSFDPSMNVSNHSRSENVFFYQMALSDVDKNEWKKNFVPSRTLSSIYKMLQPIHGTNVTIDYLKIDIESAEWIVLPQILKSGMLDKVRQLSVEIHMDFNEAVNVCCEQANIIHSLEDYGMVRFDSKPNVYSVITLPQRKSFGFAAYEIAWYNNRVLHLNS
;
A
#
# COMPACT_ATOMS: atom_id res chain seq x y z
N MET A 1 -5.27 43.80 -11.46
CA MET A 1 -5.34 42.69 -10.48
C MET A 1 -6.51 42.78 -9.50
N LYS A 2 -6.73 43.90 -8.78
CA LYS A 2 -7.83 44.00 -7.77
C LYS A 2 -9.27 43.94 -8.33
N ILE A 3 -9.50 44.38 -9.56
CA ILE A 3 -10.84 44.38 -10.20
C ILE A 3 -11.22 42.97 -10.67
N VAL A 4 -10.28 42.24 -11.28
CA VAL A 4 -10.47 40.84 -11.71
C VAL A 4 -10.74 39.94 -10.50
N PHE A 5 -10.03 40.15 -9.40
CA PHE A 5 -10.24 39.38 -8.16
C PHE A 5 -11.62 39.61 -7.55
N ARG A 6 -12.15 40.84 -7.60
CA ARG A 6 -13.51 41.15 -7.12
C ARG A 6 -14.60 40.54 -8.01
N LEU A 7 -14.40 40.55 -9.32
CA LEU A 7 -15.34 39.93 -10.28
C LEU A 7 -15.41 38.41 -10.11
N VAL A 8 -14.27 37.75 -9.91
CA VAL A 8 -14.22 36.30 -9.65
C VAL A 8 -14.92 35.96 -8.34
N LEU A 9 -14.68 36.72 -7.27
CA LEU A 9 -15.31 36.49 -5.96
C LEU A 9 -16.84 36.65 -6.00
N THR A 10 -17.33 37.66 -6.73
CA THR A 10 -18.77 37.89 -6.89
C THR A 10 -19.44 36.82 -7.74
N LEU A 11 -18.75 36.31 -8.77
CA LEU A 11 -19.29 35.26 -9.64
C LEU A 11 -19.34 33.91 -8.91
N THR A 12 -18.32 33.58 -8.10
CA THR A 12 -18.30 32.38 -7.27
C THR A 12 -19.38 32.40 -6.19
N ALA A 13 -19.63 33.57 -5.57
CA ALA A 13 -20.70 33.71 -4.59
C ALA A 13 -22.10 33.55 -5.22
N LEU A 14 -22.29 34.05 -6.45
CA LEU A 14 -23.55 33.91 -7.18
C LEU A 14 -23.81 32.45 -7.60
N LEU A 15 -22.77 31.72 -8.01
CA LEU A 15 -22.86 30.32 -8.41
C LEU A 15 -23.08 29.36 -7.23
N LEU A 16 -22.56 29.69 -6.05
CA LEU A 16 -22.84 28.98 -4.79
C LEU A 16 -24.31 29.15 -4.35
N CYS A 17 -24.90 30.34 -4.51
CA CYS A 17 -26.32 30.55 -4.21
C CYS A 17 -27.28 29.82 -5.17
N LEU A 18 -26.81 29.40 -6.34
CA LEU A 18 -27.60 28.69 -7.35
C LEU A 18 -27.43 27.14 -7.30
N ASN A 19 -26.67 26.59 -6.34
CA ASN A 19 -26.35 25.16 -6.23
C ASN A 19 -25.68 24.56 -7.50
N ILE A 20 -24.95 25.36 -8.28
CA ILE A 20 -24.32 24.91 -9.53
C ILE A 20 -22.91 24.31 -9.27
N ILE A 21 -22.30 24.56 -8.10
CA ILE A 21 -20.92 24.11 -7.77
C ILE A 21 -20.86 23.57 -6.32
N SER A 22 -20.22 22.40 -6.11
CA SER A 22 -19.91 21.83 -4.79
C SER A 22 -18.80 22.62 -4.08
N LEU A 23 -18.86 22.71 -2.74
CA LEU A 23 -17.93 23.46 -1.87
C LEU A 23 -16.47 23.00 -1.93
N ASP A 24 -16.16 21.89 -2.60
CA ASP A 24 -14.82 21.29 -2.65
C ASP A 24 -13.82 22.02 -3.57
N TRP A 25 -14.27 23.03 -4.33
CA TRP A 25 -13.43 23.78 -5.28
C TRP A 25 -12.65 24.98 -4.67
N LEU A 26 -12.86 25.31 -3.40
CA LEU A 26 -12.22 26.48 -2.76
C LEU A 26 -10.86 26.20 -2.11
N GLN A 27 -10.39 24.95 -2.11
CA GLN A 27 -9.17 24.56 -1.39
C GLN A 27 -7.86 24.77 -2.19
N PHE A 28 -7.93 25.23 -3.45
CA PHE A 28 -6.77 25.37 -4.33
C PHE A 28 -6.18 26.78 -4.48
N CYS A 29 -6.57 27.75 -3.64
CA CYS A 29 -6.09 29.14 -3.80
C CYS A 29 -5.46 29.81 -2.56
N TYR A 30 -5.10 29.08 -1.50
CA TYR A 30 -4.38 29.65 -0.36
C TYR A 30 -3.20 28.78 0.07
N ALA A 31 -2.06 28.94 -0.59
CA ALA A 31 -0.77 28.55 -0.05
C ALA A 31 0.36 29.37 -0.70
N THR A 32 0.54 30.63 -0.29
CA THR A 32 1.88 31.24 -0.23
C THR A 32 1.96 32.27 0.89
N THR A 33 3.06 32.17 1.65
CA THR A 33 3.63 33.09 2.65
C THR A 33 2.96 33.16 4.04
N SER A 34 3.57 32.47 5.01
CA SER A 34 3.75 33.05 6.35
C SER A 34 5.11 32.68 6.93
N ASN A 35 5.98 33.69 7.00
CA ASN A 35 7.14 33.70 7.89
C ASN A 35 6.67 33.57 9.33
N TYR A 36 7.23 32.63 10.11
CA TYR A 36 7.29 32.79 11.56
C TYR A 36 8.62 32.31 12.14
N SER A 37 9.12 33.20 12.98
CA SER A 37 10.38 33.27 13.71
C SER A 37 10.52 32.21 14.80
N THR A 38 11.76 31.78 15.01
CA THR A 38 12.21 30.88 16.08
C THR A 38 12.20 31.56 17.47
N PRO A 39 11.76 30.89 18.54
CA PRO A 39 12.10 31.28 19.90
C PRO A 39 13.41 30.60 20.35
N LYS A 40 14.33 31.42 20.88
CA LYS A 40 15.55 31.00 21.58
C LYS A 40 15.20 30.19 22.84
N PHE A 41 15.74 28.98 22.98
CA PHE A 41 15.80 28.28 24.27
C PHE A 41 17.10 28.64 25.00
N LYS A 42 16.96 29.15 26.23
CA LYS A 42 18.05 29.44 27.18
C LYS A 42 18.23 28.26 28.14
N GLY A 43 19.48 27.83 28.30
CA GLY A 43 20.12 27.48 29.58
C GLY A 43 19.61 26.28 30.39
N LEU A 44 20.45 25.24 30.48
CA LEU A 44 20.52 24.27 31.58
C LEU A 44 20.69 24.96 32.95
N PRO A 45 20.28 24.27 34.03
CA PRO A 45 21.15 24.17 35.20
C PRO A 45 21.47 22.71 35.60
N THR A 46 22.67 22.57 36.14
CA THR A 46 23.36 21.37 36.63
C THR A 46 22.95 20.94 38.04
N ASP A 47 23.11 19.63 38.27
CA ASP A 47 23.45 18.93 39.52
C ASP A 47 22.47 18.89 40.71
N ALA A 48 21.92 17.69 40.94
CA ALA A 48 21.79 17.11 42.28
C ALA A 48 21.89 15.56 42.21
N LYS A 49 22.98 15.01 42.75
CA LYS A 49 23.14 13.58 43.06
C LYS A 49 22.42 13.26 44.36
N ASN A 50 21.68 12.14 44.41
CA ASN A 50 21.90 11.05 45.37
C ASN A 50 20.90 9.88 45.19
N SER A 51 21.47 8.73 44.79
CA SER A 51 21.25 7.35 45.27
C SER A 51 19.92 6.92 45.90
N MET A 52 19.22 6.02 45.18
CA MET A 52 18.49 4.80 45.60
C MET A 52 17.90 4.25 44.29
N GLY A 53 18.27 3.10 43.72
CA GLY A 53 18.30 1.77 44.30
C GLY A 53 16.94 1.10 44.09
N VAL A 54 16.89 0.07 43.22
CA VAL A 54 15.81 -0.93 43.01
C VAL A 54 14.94 -0.78 41.73
N SER A 55 15.24 -1.68 40.78
CA SER A 55 14.45 -2.31 39.70
C SER A 55 13.11 -1.74 39.22
N ASP A 56 13.10 -1.23 37.98
CA ASP A 56 11.90 -1.10 37.13
C ASP A 56 12.08 -1.89 35.81
N VAL A 57 12.59 -3.12 35.93
CA VAL A 57 12.67 -4.09 34.81
C VAL A 57 11.42 -4.99 34.76
N ASP A 58 10.49 -4.86 35.70
CA ASP A 58 9.34 -5.77 35.83
C ASP A 58 7.97 -5.16 35.44
N PHE A 59 7.92 -3.97 34.83
CA PHE A 59 6.63 -3.37 34.39
C PHE A 59 6.35 -3.46 32.87
N LEU A 60 7.24 -4.05 32.08
CA LEU A 60 7.05 -4.22 30.62
C LEU A 60 6.92 -5.67 30.16
N VAL A 61 6.87 -6.64 31.09
CA VAL A 61 6.83 -8.09 30.77
C VAL A 61 5.45 -8.71 31.01
N GLU A 62 4.50 -8.01 31.63
CA GLU A 62 3.20 -8.61 32.01
C GLU A 62 2.05 -8.36 31.00
N THR A 63 2.26 -7.62 29.91
CA THR A 63 1.20 -7.39 28.89
C THR A 63 1.24 -8.37 27.70
N VAL A 64 2.24 -9.25 27.61
CA VAL A 64 2.46 -10.11 26.44
C VAL A 64 1.82 -11.52 26.58
N ASN A 65 1.21 -11.86 27.72
CA ASN A 65 0.91 -13.26 28.02
C ASN A 65 -0.56 -13.62 28.31
N ASN A 66 -1.50 -13.13 27.49
CA ASN A 66 -2.85 -13.69 27.48
C ASN A 66 -3.24 -14.23 26.09
N ASN A 67 -3.04 -15.54 25.95
CA ASN A 67 -3.52 -16.39 24.86
C ASN A 67 -5.04 -16.29 24.68
N VAL A 68 -5.49 -15.96 23.47
CA VAL A 68 -6.86 -16.26 23.01
C VAL A 68 -6.77 -17.36 21.95
N ASN A 69 -7.06 -18.59 22.38
CA ASN A 69 -7.26 -19.73 21.47
C ASN A 69 -8.52 -19.51 20.63
N PHE A 70 -8.37 -19.42 19.31
CA PHE A 70 -9.50 -19.39 18.38
C PHE A 70 -9.66 -20.75 17.70
N GLN A 71 -10.72 -21.48 18.05
CA GLN A 71 -11.13 -22.72 17.37
C GLN A 71 -11.92 -22.35 16.09
N PRO A 72 -11.58 -22.91 14.91
CA PRO A 72 -12.24 -22.57 13.67
C PRO A 72 -13.59 -23.28 13.57
N THR A 73 -14.68 -22.53 13.71
CA THR A 73 -16.03 -23.03 13.40
C THR A 73 -16.57 -22.31 12.16
N ARG A 74 -16.91 -23.13 11.15
CA ARG A 74 -17.60 -22.84 9.87
C ARG A 74 -18.16 -21.42 9.74
N SER A 75 -17.47 -20.58 8.99
CA SER A 75 -17.80 -19.17 8.80
C SER A 75 -18.89 -18.94 7.75
N LYS A 76 -20.08 -18.53 8.22
CA LYS A 76 -20.86 -17.48 7.54
C LYS A 76 -20.23 -16.16 7.97
N CYS A 77 -19.74 -15.37 7.02
CA CYS A 77 -19.09 -14.07 7.28
C CYS A 77 -19.87 -13.24 8.31
N LYS A 78 -19.26 -13.00 9.47
CA LYS A 78 -19.67 -11.97 10.43
C LYS A 78 -18.43 -11.20 10.87
N PHE A 79 -18.15 -10.10 10.17
CA PHE A 79 -17.24 -9.07 10.67
C PHE A 79 -17.95 -8.34 11.82
N SER A 80 -17.46 -8.49 13.04
CA SER A 80 -17.84 -7.66 14.18
C SER A 80 -16.76 -6.60 14.37
N ALA A 81 -16.81 -5.53 13.57
CA ALA A 81 -15.98 -4.37 13.82
C ALA A 81 -16.58 -3.60 15.02
N LYS A 82 -15.92 -3.65 16.19
CA LYS A 82 -16.11 -2.62 17.21
C LYS A 82 -15.39 -1.36 16.73
N LEU A 83 -16.00 -0.60 15.83
CA LEU A 83 -15.56 0.76 15.54
C LEU A 83 -15.80 1.61 16.79
N TRP A 84 -14.74 2.17 17.36
CA TRP A 84 -14.87 3.35 18.20
C TRP A 84 -15.36 4.53 17.34
N PRO A 85 -16.17 5.45 17.90
CA PRO A 85 -16.83 6.49 17.12
C PRO A 85 -15.83 7.60 16.78
N LEU A 86 -15.04 7.38 15.74
CA LEU A 86 -14.37 8.46 15.02
C LEU A 86 -15.22 8.76 13.78
N ILE A 87 -15.79 9.96 13.81
CA ILE A 87 -16.66 10.65 12.86
C ILE A 87 -16.64 10.02 11.45
N VAL A 88 -17.60 9.15 11.19
CA VAL A 88 -18.04 8.79 9.83
C VAL A 88 -19.03 9.87 9.40
N THR A 89 -18.56 10.91 8.71
CA THR A 89 -19.45 11.75 7.90
C THR A 89 -19.60 11.12 6.52
N ALA A 90 -20.37 10.05 6.46
CA ALA A 90 -20.92 9.52 5.21
C ALA A 90 -22.43 9.38 5.38
N ASN A 91 -23.20 9.90 4.43
CA ASN A 91 -24.66 9.87 4.36
C ASN A 91 -25.24 8.47 4.71
N ALA A 92 -25.58 8.25 5.99
CA ALA A 92 -26.13 6.99 6.51
C ALA A 92 -27.54 6.66 5.97
N THR A 93 -28.13 7.57 5.18
CA THR A 93 -29.49 7.47 4.66
C THR A 93 -29.62 6.57 3.43
N ASN A 94 -28.54 6.27 2.69
CA ASN A 94 -28.63 5.52 1.43
C ASN A 94 -28.27 4.01 1.51
N LEU A 95 -27.60 3.58 2.59
CA LEU A 95 -27.19 2.17 2.78
C LEU A 95 -28.37 1.25 3.12
N LYS A 96 -29.40 1.75 3.82
CA LYS A 96 -30.51 0.94 4.35
C LYS A 96 -31.43 0.33 3.25
N ASN A 97 -31.43 0.89 2.05
CA ASN A 97 -32.31 0.46 0.95
C ASN A 97 -31.59 -0.45 -0.09
N MET A 98 -30.34 -0.85 0.16
CA MET A 98 -29.57 -1.69 -0.75
C MET A 98 -29.74 -3.19 -0.46
N THR A 99 -29.51 -4.04 -1.48
CA THR A 99 -29.47 -5.50 -1.27
C THR A 99 -28.30 -5.88 -0.35
N MET A 100 -28.43 -6.99 0.38
CA MET A 100 -27.36 -7.49 1.26
C MET A 100 -26.03 -7.72 0.51
N LYS A 101 -26.10 -8.21 -0.75
CA LYS A 101 -24.91 -8.34 -1.63
C LYS A 101 -24.26 -6.99 -1.89
N THR A 102 -25.06 -5.97 -2.23
CA THR A 102 -24.56 -4.61 -2.48
C THR A 102 -23.91 -4.02 -1.23
N GLN A 103 -24.52 -4.19 -0.05
CA GLN A 103 -23.94 -3.70 1.21
C GLN A 103 -22.60 -4.38 1.53
N MET A 104 -22.49 -5.69 1.33
CA MET A 104 -21.23 -6.42 1.56
C MET A 104 -20.12 -5.99 0.61
N VAL A 105 -20.40 -5.93 -0.69
CA VAL A 105 -19.44 -5.40 -1.67
C VAL A 105 -19.06 -3.97 -1.31
N SER A 106 -20.01 -3.20 -0.75
CA SER A 106 -19.71 -1.85 -0.31
C SER A 106 -18.63 -1.79 0.75
N HIS A 107 -18.81 -2.56 1.82
CA HIS A 107 -17.86 -2.61 2.93
C HIS A 107 -16.49 -3.17 2.50
N ILE A 108 -16.45 -4.10 1.54
CA ILE A 108 -15.17 -4.64 1.02
C ILE A 108 -14.39 -3.55 0.29
N VAL A 109 -15.06 -2.76 -0.56
CA VAL A 109 -14.43 -1.62 -1.23
C VAL A 109 -13.93 -0.58 -0.22
N ASP A 110 -14.74 -0.27 0.79
CA ASP A 110 -14.36 0.68 1.83
C ASP A 110 -13.15 0.14 2.64
N TYR A 111 -13.12 -1.17 2.89
CA TYR A 111 -11.99 -1.84 3.55
C TYR A 111 -10.71 -1.78 2.72
N PHE A 112 -10.76 -2.06 1.42
CA PHE A 112 -9.58 -1.94 0.57
C PHE A 112 -9.11 -0.49 0.46
N SER A 113 -10.03 0.48 0.42
CA SER A 113 -9.69 1.91 0.35
C SER A 113 -9.17 2.49 1.68
N TRP A 114 -9.38 1.79 2.81
CA TRP A 114 -8.95 2.28 4.11
C TRP A 114 -7.42 2.34 4.21
N THR A 115 -6.89 3.32 4.94
CA THR A 115 -5.47 3.46 5.23
C THR A 115 -5.26 4.10 6.61
N ASN A 116 -4.19 3.70 7.30
CA ASN A 116 -3.67 4.40 8.47
C ASN A 116 -2.48 5.29 8.06
N GLN A 117 -2.78 6.41 7.41
CA GLN A 117 -1.74 7.35 6.92
C GLN A 117 -0.80 7.82 8.03
N SER A 118 -1.28 7.95 9.27
CA SER A 118 -0.43 8.31 10.41
C SER A 118 0.57 7.23 10.84
N ALA A 119 0.46 6.00 10.33
CA ALA A 119 1.43 4.95 10.64
C ALA A 119 2.81 5.22 10.00
N CYS A 120 2.86 6.00 8.92
CA CYS A 120 4.11 6.44 8.30
C CYS A 120 4.15 7.97 8.23
N GLN A 121 5.07 8.60 8.95
CA GLN A 121 5.16 10.05 9.02
C GLN A 121 5.75 10.65 7.74
N ILE A 122 6.66 9.93 7.08
CA ILE A 122 7.36 10.35 5.88
C ILE A 122 7.02 9.36 4.77
N SER A 123 5.86 9.53 4.12
CA SER A 123 5.51 8.75 2.93
C SER A 123 5.80 9.51 1.65
N HIS A 124 6.32 8.83 0.64
CA HIS A 124 6.53 9.40 -0.69
C HIS A 124 6.24 8.40 -1.80
N TYR A 125 5.72 8.88 -2.93
CA TYR A 125 5.52 8.05 -4.12
C TYR A 125 6.77 8.02 -4.97
N PHE A 126 7.17 6.81 -5.38
CA PHE A 126 8.30 6.59 -6.29
C PHE A 126 7.78 6.13 -7.64
N GLY A 127 8.38 6.67 -8.70
CA GLY A 127 8.02 6.38 -10.08
C GLY A 127 6.66 6.94 -10.50
N GLY A 128 6.16 6.30 -11.53
CA GLY A 128 4.95 6.56 -12.29
C GLY A 128 5.09 7.52 -13.47
N LEU A 129 4.11 7.43 -14.36
CA LEU A 129 4.00 8.24 -15.57
C LEU A 129 2.65 8.95 -15.62
N MET A 130 2.66 10.17 -16.14
CA MET A 130 1.43 10.92 -16.41
C MET A 130 0.72 10.29 -17.61
N VAL A 131 -0.43 9.67 -17.37
CA VAL A 131 -1.22 9.03 -18.43
C VAL A 131 -2.68 9.50 -18.39
N SER A 132 -3.28 9.61 -19.58
CA SER A 132 -4.68 9.98 -19.74
C SER A 132 -5.55 8.73 -19.72
N SER A 133 -6.56 8.70 -18.85
CA SER A 133 -7.56 7.64 -18.86
C SER A 133 -8.45 7.75 -20.09
N ALA A 134 -9.22 6.68 -20.38
CA ALA A 134 -10.21 6.66 -21.45
C ALA A 134 -11.31 7.74 -21.27
N SER A 135 -11.50 8.24 -20.05
CA SER A 135 -12.44 9.33 -19.73
C SER A 135 -11.79 10.72 -19.75
N GLY A 136 -10.55 10.84 -20.22
CA GLY A 136 -9.81 12.10 -20.30
C GLY A 136 -9.27 12.61 -18.96
N ILE A 137 -9.26 11.77 -17.91
CA ILE A 137 -8.67 12.11 -16.62
C ILE A 137 -7.17 11.89 -16.73
N VAL A 138 -6.38 12.95 -16.52
CA VAL A 138 -4.93 12.84 -16.44
C VAL A 138 -4.53 12.57 -14.99
N SER A 139 -3.84 11.47 -14.76
CA SER A 139 -3.33 11.09 -13.45
C SER A 139 -1.96 10.41 -13.59
N MET A 140 -1.32 10.13 -12.47
CA MET A 140 -0.12 9.30 -12.39
C MET A 140 -0.53 7.83 -12.31
N ASP A 141 0.13 6.99 -13.12
CA ASP A 141 0.04 5.53 -13.11
C ASP A 141 1.40 4.91 -12.78
N GLY A 142 1.44 3.72 -12.17
CA GLY A 142 2.68 3.00 -11.86
C GLY A 142 3.44 3.45 -10.60
N GLN A 143 3.08 4.59 -10.00
CA GLN A 143 3.75 5.10 -8.79
C GLN A 143 3.37 4.30 -7.53
N LYS A 144 4.36 3.89 -6.74
CA LYS A 144 4.15 3.11 -5.50
C LYS A 144 4.57 3.91 -4.26
N ALA A 145 3.78 3.81 -3.19
CA ALA A 145 4.02 4.54 -1.94
C ALA A 145 5.09 3.85 -1.11
N ILE A 146 6.10 4.60 -0.68
CA ILE A 146 7.19 4.13 0.16
C ILE A 146 7.12 4.84 1.51
N CYS A 147 7.29 4.07 2.59
CA CYS A 147 7.50 4.66 3.90
C CYS A 147 8.99 4.93 4.13
N LEU A 148 9.33 6.20 4.35
CA LEU A 148 10.69 6.69 4.59
C LEU A 148 10.95 6.99 6.08
N ASP A 149 10.07 6.54 6.97
CA ASP A 149 10.34 6.59 8.40
C ASP A 149 11.62 5.80 8.71
N PRO A 150 12.58 6.35 9.48
CA PRO A 150 13.92 5.76 9.64
C PRO A 150 13.96 4.29 10.09
N VAL A 151 12.93 3.84 10.81
CA VAL A 151 12.79 2.46 11.33
C VAL A 151 12.45 1.44 10.24
N VAL A 152 11.94 1.87 9.07
CA VAL A 152 11.52 0.98 7.98
C VAL A 152 11.99 1.42 6.60
N ALA A 153 12.55 2.62 6.45
CA ALA A 153 13.01 3.14 5.17
C ALA A 153 14.02 2.20 4.49
N PRO A 154 13.92 1.96 3.17
CA PRO A 154 15.02 1.37 2.42
C PRO A 154 16.26 2.23 2.61
N ARG A 155 17.41 1.63 2.91
CA ARG A 155 18.68 2.35 3.07
C ARG A 155 19.40 2.43 1.72
N PRO A 156 19.69 3.64 1.19
CA PRO A 156 20.47 3.80 -0.04
C PRO A 156 21.74 2.94 -0.04
N ASP A 157 22.10 2.40 -1.20
CA ASP A 157 23.25 1.52 -1.46
C ASP A 157 23.24 0.16 -0.74
N GLN A 158 22.24 -0.09 0.11
CA GLN A 158 22.10 -1.31 0.90
C GLN A 158 20.73 -1.99 0.73
N CYS A 159 19.82 -1.35 -0.01
CA CYS A 159 18.45 -1.83 -0.17
C CYS A 159 18.30 -2.82 -1.32
N ILE A 160 17.48 -3.84 -1.08
CA ILE A 160 17.06 -4.83 -2.08
C ILE A 160 15.59 -4.65 -2.41
N VAL A 161 15.27 -4.53 -3.70
CA VAL A 161 13.89 -4.37 -4.20
C VAL A 161 13.53 -5.50 -5.14
N TYR A 162 12.40 -6.14 -4.90
CA TYR A 162 11.80 -7.08 -5.86
C TYR A 162 10.55 -6.44 -6.45
N SER A 163 10.49 -6.36 -7.78
CA SER A 163 9.43 -5.69 -8.53
C SER A 163 8.78 -6.65 -9.51
N PHE A 164 7.54 -7.06 -9.25
CA PHE A 164 6.80 -8.01 -10.09
C PHE A 164 5.72 -7.30 -10.92
N GLY A 165 5.66 -7.67 -12.21
CA GLY A 165 4.79 -7.14 -13.25
C GLY A 165 5.05 -5.67 -13.54
N ILE A 166 6.15 -5.43 -14.23
CA ILE A 166 6.56 -4.09 -14.62
C ILE A 166 5.90 -3.64 -15.94
N ASN A 167 5.52 -4.57 -16.82
CA ASN A 167 4.83 -4.32 -18.09
C ASN A 167 5.43 -3.14 -18.91
N TYR A 168 6.76 -3.11 -19.05
CA TYR A 168 7.52 -2.02 -19.70
C TYR A 168 7.42 -0.63 -19.05
N GLU A 169 6.73 -0.50 -17.92
CA GLU A 169 6.71 0.69 -17.08
C GLU A 169 7.83 0.57 -16.04
N TRP A 170 8.92 1.30 -16.27
CA TRP A 170 10.16 1.17 -15.51
C TRP A 170 10.36 2.28 -14.49
N SER A 171 9.48 3.28 -14.45
CA SER A 171 9.74 4.50 -13.69
C SER A 171 9.86 4.26 -12.17
N PHE A 172 9.14 3.28 -11.61
CA PHE A 172 9.34 2.86 -10.22
C PHE A 172 10.71 2.21 -10.01
N ASP A 173 11.07 1.24 -10.85
CA ASP A 173 12.32 0.51 -10.78
C ASP A 173 13.53 1.45 -10.95
N ASP A 174 13.45 2.39 -11.89
CA ASP A 174 14.45 3.43 -12.11
C ASP A 174 14.52 4.43 -10.95
N ALA A 175 13.40 4.78 -10.33
CA ALA A 175 13.40 5.64 -9.15
C ALA A 175 14.07 4.95 -7.94
N MET A 176 13.90 3.65 -7.79
CA MET A 176 14.58 2.86 -6.75
C MET A 176 16.08 2.70 -7.05
N ASP A 177 16.49 2.59 -8.31
CA ASP A 177 17.90 2.64 -8.73
C ASP A 177 18.53 4.00 -8.39
N LEU A 178 17.87 5.09 -8.76
CA LEU A 178 18.33 6.45 -8.43
C LEU A 178 18.41 6.71 -6.92
N TYR A 179 17.58 6.03 -6.14
CA TYR A 179 17.65 6.05 -4.68
C TYR A 179 18.81 5.21 -4.12
N GLY A 180 19.47 4.40 -4.95
CA GLY A 180 20.63 3.57 -4.61
C GLY A 180 20.31 2.10 -4.32
N CYS A 181 19.11 1.62 -4.65
CA CYS A 181 18.76 0.22 -4.40
C CYS A 181 19.19 -0.71 -5.54
N LYS A 182 19.48 -1.96 -5.18
CA LYS A 182 19.56 -3.05 -6.15
C LYS A 182 18.15 -3.59 -6.42
N VAL A 183 17.73 -3.53 -7.67
CA VAL A 183 16.36 -3.84 -8.10
C VAL A 183 16.36 -5.09 -8.97
N PHE A 184 15.53 -6.06 -8.59
CA PHE A 184 15.25 -7.27 -9.34
C PHE A 184 13.82 -7.20 -9.86
N SER A 185 13.68 -6.94 -11.16
CA SER A 185 12.41 -6.75 -11.85
C SER A 185 12.01 -8.03 -12.58
N PHE A 186 10.73 -8.39 -12.53
CA PHE A 186 10.21 -9.65 -13.02
C PHE A 186 8.94 -9.43 -13.82
N ASP A 187 8.89 -9.94 -15.05
CA ASP A 187 7.66 -9.95 -15.83
C ASP A 187 7.65 -11.10 -16.85
N PRO A 188 6.68 -12.03 -16.78
CA PRO A 188 6.61 -13.14 -17.72
C PRO A 188 6.01 -12.75 -19.09
N SER A 189 5.32 -11.61 -19.17
CA SER A 189 4.58 -11.16 -20.36
C SER A 189 5.44 -10.32 -21.30
N MET A 190 6.52 -9.71 -20.78
CA MET A 190 7.47 -8.98 -21.60
C MET A 190 8.22 -9.96 -22.51
N ASN A 191 8.25 -9.69 -23.81
CA ASN A 191 8.86 -10.56 -24.81
C ASN A 191 10.35 -10.22 -24.98
N VAL A 192 11.08 -10.15 -23.87
CA VAL A 192 12.50 -9.86 -23.81
C VAL A 192 13.18 -10.85 -22.87
N SER A 193 14.40 -11.28 -23.21
CA SER A 193 15.18 -12.17 -22.35
C SER A 193 15.67 -11.45 -21.10
N ASN A 194 16.13 -12.23 -20.11
CA ASN A 194 16.82 -11.68 -18.93
C ASN A 194 17.96 -10.74 -19.37
N HIS A 195 18.04 -9.57 -18.76
CA HIS A 195 19.05 -8.57 -19.10
C HIS A 195 19.26 -7.60 -17.93
N SER A 196 20.39 -6.90 -17.93
CA SER A 196 20.59 -5.73 -17.07
C SER A 196 19.99 -4.51 -17.75
N ARG A 197 19.13 -3.79 -17.05
CA ARG A 197 18.64 -2.48 -17.48
C ARG A 197 19.61 -1.37 -17.11
N SER A 198 20.24 -1.48 -15.95
CA SER A 198 21.32 -0.63 -15.46
C SER A 198 22.33 -1.46 -14.66
N GLU A 199 23.29 -0.81 -13.99
CA GLU A 199 24.22 -1.49 -13.07
C GLU A 199 23.51 -2.10 -11.85
N ASN A 200 22.38 -1.51 -11.42
CA ASN A 200 21.64 -1.96 -10.24
C ASN A 200 20.27 -2.59 -10.56
N VAL A 201 19.76 -2.45 -11.79
CA VAL A 201 18.45 -2.98 -12.20
C VAL A 201 18.61 -4.20 -13.11
N PHE A 202 18.10 -5.35 -12.65
CA PHE A 202 18.15 -6.64 -13.33
C PHE A 202 16.75 -7.11 -13.70
N PHE A 203 16.55 -7.50 -14.95
CA PHE A 203 15.30 -8.04 -15.44
C PHE A 203 15.33 -9.56 -15.58
N TYR A 204 14.25 -10.21 -15.17
CA TYR A 204 14.00 -11.63 -15.40
C TYR A 204 12.62 -11.85 -16.05
N GLN A 205 12.61 -12.58 -17.17
CA GLN A 205 11.39 -13.06 -17.79
C GLN A 205 10.86 -14.26 -16.98
N MET A 206 10.12 -13.99 -15.91
CA MET A 206 9.67 -14.99 -14.95
C MET A 206 8.39 -14.52 -14.24
N ALA A 207 7.47 -15.46 -14.01
CA ALA A 207 6.25 -15.19 -13.26
C ALA A 207 6.42 -15.48 -11.76
N LEU A 208 5.75 -14.68 -10.93
CA LEU A 208 5.48 -15.02 -9.54
C LEU A 208 4.20 -15.87 -9.44
N SER A 209 4.24 -16.96 -8.69
CA SER A 209 3.12 -17.90 -8.53
C SER A 209 3.17 -18.61 -7.18
N ASP A 210 2.09 -19.28 -6.84
CA ASP A 210 1.96 -20.19 -5.70
C ASP A 210 2.76 -21.50 -5.86
N VAL A 211 3.25 -21.81 -7.07
CA VAL A 211 3.96 -23.06 -7.35
C VAL A 211 5.05 -22.89 -8.41
N ASP A 212 6.14 -23.64 -8.25
CA ASP A 212 7.22 -23.69 -9.22
C ASP A 212 6.83 -24.54 -10.45
N LYS A 213 6.85 -23.93 -11.64
CA LYS A 213 6.55 -24.57 -12.94
C LYS A 213 7.45 -24.02 -14.04
N ASN A 214 7.81 -24.83 -15.02
CA ASN A 214 8.56 -24.36 -16.20
C ASN A 214 7.65 -23.80 -17.29
N GLU A 215 6.46 -23.34 -16.91
CA GLU A 215 5.47 -22.78 -17.81
C GLU A 215 4.66 -21.66 -17.13
N TRP A 216 4.25 -20.69 -17.94
CA TRP A 216 3.30 -19.64 -17.58
C TRP A 216 2.34 -19.42 -18.74
N LYS A 217 1.02 -19.51 -18.50
CA LYS A 217 -0.03 -19.43 -19.52
C LYS A 217 0.25 -20.29 -20.79
N LYS A 218 0.81 -21.49 -20.61
CA LYS A 218 1.22 -22.45 -21.66
C LYS A 218 2.45 -22.02 -22.51
N ASN A 219 3.14 -20.95 -22.14
CA ASN A 219 4.45 -20.59 -22.70
C ASN A 219 5.57 -21.16 -21.82
N PHE A 220 6.75 -21.40 -22.40
CA PHE A 220 7.94 -21.93 -21.70
C PHE A 220 8.64 -20.90 -20.78
N VAL A 221 7.90 -19.94 -20.26
CA VAL A 221 8.39 -18.95 -19.30
C VAL A 221 8.28 -19.54 -17.88
N PRO A 222 9.34 -19.54 -17.07
CA PRO A 222 9.29 -20.10 -15.74
C PRO A 222 8.34 -19.30 -14.83
N SER A 223 7.60 -20.03 -14.00
CA SER A 223 6.79 -19.52 -12.92
C SER A 223 7.35 -20.04 -11.60
N ARG A 224 7.55 -19.19 -10.59
CA ARG A 224 8.23 -19.55 -9.34
C ARG A 224 7.53 -18.93 -8.13
N THR A 225 7.65 -19.59 -6.99
CA THR A 225 7.30 -19.01 -5.69
C THR A 225 8.30 -17.94 -5.26
N LEU A 226 7.86 -17.01 -4.41
CA LEU A 226 8.75 -15.98 -3.87
C LEU A 226 9.96 -16.59 -3.14
N SER A 227 9.77 -17.72 -2.44
CA SER A 227 10.84 -18.44 -1.76
C SER A 227 11.88 -18.99 -2.73
N SER A 228 11.44 -19.54 -3.86
CA SER A 228 12.33 -20.06 -4.90
C SER A 228 13.09 -18.95 -5.63
N ILE A 229 12.41 -17.82 -5.91
CA ILE A 229 13.05 -16.62 -6.48
C ILE A 229 14.10 -16.06 -5.52
N TYR A 230 13.75 -15.94 -4.23
CA TYR A 230 14.70 -15.49 -3.22
C TYR A 230 15.93 -16.40 -3.17
N LYS A 231 15.76 -17.72 -3.18
CA LYS A 231 16.88 -18.70 -3.24
C LYS A 231 17.73 -18.53 -4.50
N MET A 232 17.10 -18.33 -5.66
CA MET A 232 17.77 -18.11 -6.93
C MET A 232 18.67 -16.86 -6.90
N LEU A 233 18.24 -15.80 -6.20
CA LEU A 233 18.96 -14.53 -6.11
C LEU A 233 20.01 -14.47 -4.98
N GLN A 234 20.03 -15.44 -4.05
CA GLN A 234 21.02 -15.48 -2.97
C GLN A 234 22.48 -15.39 -3.43
N PRO A 235 22.92 -16.01 -4.56
CA PRO A 235 24.28 -15.84 -5.05
C PRO A 235 24.61 -14.41 -5.50
N ILE A 236 23.61 -13.55 -5.72
CA ILE A 236 23.76 -12.19 -6.24
C ILE A 236 23.72 -11.15 -5.12
N HIS A 237 22.71 -11.20 -4.25
CA HIS A 237 22.56 -10.23 -3.16
C HIS A 237 23.07 -10.76 -1.81
N GLY A 238 23.48 -12.04 -1.71
CA GLY A 238 23.94 -12.67 -0.49
C GLY A 238 22.85 -13.47 0.25
N THR A 239 23.26 -14.20 1.29
CA THR A 239 22.34 -14.99 2.11
C THR A 239 21.73 -14.15 3.23
N ASN A 240 20.52 -14.52 3.66
CA ASN A 240 19.80 -13.87 4.76
C ASN A 240 19.61 -12.35 4.65
N VAL A 241 19.56 -11.80 3.43
CA VAL A 241 19.20 -10.39 3.24
C VAL A 241 17.70 -10.15 3.45
N THR A 242 17.37 -8.91 3.80
CA THR A 242 16.00 -8.43 3.81
C THR A 242 15.67 -7.87 2.44
N ILE A 243 14.49 -8.16 1.92
CA ILE A 243 13.87 -7.45 0.81
C ILE A 243 13.28 -6.17 1.41
N ASP A 244 13.94 -5.03 1.20
CA ASP A 244 13.49 -3.75 1.76
C ASP A 244 12.17 -3.30 1.15
N TYR A 245 11.92 -3.64 -0.12
CA TYR A 245 10.65 -3.37 -0.78
C TYR A 245 10.25 -4.49 -1.75
N LEU A 246 9.06 -5.03 -1.55
CA LEU A 246 8.44 -6.02 -2.44
C LEU A 246 7.22 -5.37 -3.12
N LYS A 247 7.31 -5.09 -4.42
CA LYS A 247 6.19 -4.65 -5.26
C LYS A 247 5.58 -5.87 -5.96
N ILE A 248 4.27 -6.05 -5.85
CA ILE A 248 3.50 -7.09 -6.54
C ILE A 248 2.37 -6.43 -7.34
N ASP A 249 2.40 -6.62 -8.64
CA ASP A 249 1.38 -6.14 -9.57
C ASP A 249 1.28 -7.18 -10.69
N ILE A 250 0.45 -8.22 -10.53
CA ILE A 250 0.55 -9.46 -11.33
C ILE A 250 -0.80 -9.93 -11.87
N GLU A 251 -1.71 -8.98 -12.11
CA GLU A 251 -2.93 -9.17 -12.89
C GLU A 251 -3.81 -10.33 -12.36
N SER A 252 -4.34 -10.18 -11.14
CA SER A 252 -5.20 -11.13 -10.42
C SER A 252 -4.50 -12.35 -9.81
N ALA A 253 -3.23 -12.61 -10.13
CA ALA A 253 -2.48 -13.68 -9.49
C ALA A 253 -2.10 -13.37 -8.03
N GLU A 254 -2.36 -12.15 -7.53
CA GLU A 254 -2.13 -11.76 -6.14
C GLU A 254 -2.87 -12.70 -5.18
N TRP A 255 -4.09 -13.11 -5.54
CA TRP A 255 -4.96 -13.93 -4.67
C TRP A 255 -4.45 -15.34 -4.42
N ILE A 256 -3.62 -15.90 -5.31
CA ILE A 256 -2.97 -17.21 -5.09
C ILE A 256 -1.58 -17.05 -4.48
N VAL A 257 -0.89 -15.95 -4.80
CA VAL A 257 0.49 -15.69 -4.35
C VAL A 257 0.54 -15.24 -2.89
N LEU A 258 -0.31 -14.32 -2.45
CA LEU A 258 -0.27 -13.78 -1.09
C LEU A 258 -0.46 -14.86 0.00
N PRO A 259 -1.42 -15.81 -0.12
CA PRO A 259 -1.52 -16.92 0.82
C PRO A 259 -0.27 -17.81 0.84
N GLN A 260 0.38 -18.01 -0.32
CA GLN A 260 1.60 -18.80 -0.40
C GLN A 260 2.79 -18.09 0.25
N ILE A 261 2.91 -16.77 0.08
CA ILE A 261 3.92 -15.93 0.72
C ILE A 261 3.77 -15.99 2.25
N LEU A 262 2.54 -15.85 2.76
CA LEU A 262 2.23 -16.03 4.18
C LEU A 262 2.63 -17.43 4.67
N LYS A 263 2.17 -18.48 3.98
CA LYS A 263 2.42 -19.88 4.36
C LYS A 263 3.91 -20.25 4.35
N SER A 264 4.68 -19.68 3.44
CA SER A 264 6.12 -19.96 3.31
C SER A 264 6.98 -19.22 4.33
N GLY A 265 6.42 -18.27 5.08
CA GLY A 265 7.17 -17.42 6.01
C GLY A 265 8.03 -16.36 5.33
N MET A 266 7.85 -16.12 4.03
CA MET A 266 8.67 -15.15 3.29
C MET A 266 8.47 -13.70 3.75
N LEU A 267 7.34 -13.38 4.39
CA LEU A 267 7.14 -12.05 4.97
C LEU A 267 8.13 -11.71 6.09
N ASP A 268 8.73 -12.69 6.78
CA ASP A 268 9.81 -12.44 7.74
C ASP A 268 11.07 -11.84 7.07
N LYS A 269 11.13 -11.86 5.73
CA LYS A 269 12.21 -11.28 4.93
C LYS A 269 11.79 -10.01 4.19
N VAL A 270 10.56 -9.53 4.36
CA VAL A 270 10.02 -8.37 3.64
C VAL A 270 9.79 -7.23 4.61
N ARG A 271 10.48 -6.11 4.39
CA ARG A 271 10.34 -4.90 5.22
C ARG A 271 9.15 -4.06 4.81
N GLN A 272 8.97 -3.84 3.51
CA GLN A 272 7.81 -3.14 2.95
C GLN A 272 7.21 -3.95 1.80
N LEU A 273 5.89 -3.90 1.70
CA LEU A 273 5.11 -4.59 0.69
C LEU A 273 4.17 -3.59 0.03
N SER A 274 4.12 -3.59 -1.29
CA SER A 274 3.10 -2.90 -2.08
C SER A 274 2.44 -3.90 -3.00
N VAL A 275 1.12 -3.91 -3.02
CA VAL A 275 0.33 -4.79 -3.88
C VAL A 275 -0.70 -3.97 -4.63
N GLU A 276 -0.73 -4.07 -5.95
CA GLU A 276 -1.91 -3.71 -6.74
C GLU A 276 -2.85 -4.92 -6.78
N ILE A 277 -3.94 -4.87 -6.01
CA ILE A 277 -4.92 -5.95 -6.01
C ILE A 277 -5.93 -5.77 -7.14
N HIS A 278 -6.18 -6.84 -7.88
CA HIS A 278 -7.12 -6.86 -9.00
C HIS A 278 -8.41 -7.62 -8.63
N MET A 279 -9.54 -6.93 -8.64
CA MET A 279 -10.85 -7.41 -8.21
C MET A 279 -11.80 -7.64 -9.39
N ASP A 280 -12.47 -8.79 -9.42
CA ASP A 280 -13.66 -8.99 -10.25
C ASP A 280 -14.92 -8.96 -9.37
N PHE A 281 -15.65 -7.84 -9.40
CA PHE A 281 -16.88 -7.68 -8.62
C PHE A 281 -18.09 -8.40 -9.22
N ASN A 282 -17.95 -9.08 -10.35
CA ASN A 282 -18.98 -9.99 -10.86
C ASN A 282 -18.95 -11.35 -10.15
N GLU A 283 -17.87 -11.66 -9.45
CA GLU A 283 -17.70 -12.88 -8.67
C GLU A 283 -18.75 -13.04 -7.57
N ALA A 284 -18.78 -14.26 -7.03
CA ALA A 284 -19.62 -14.58 -5.89
C ALA A 284 -19.12 -13.85 -4.62
N VAL A 285 -20.04 -13.43 -3.76
CA VAL A 285 -19.73 -12.60 -2.57
C VAL A 285 -18.71 -13.28 -1.64
N ASN A 286 -18.75 -14.60 -1.54
CA ASN A 286 -17.79 -15.38 -0.76
C ASN A 286 -16.35 -15.25 -1.28
N VAL A 287 -16.16 -15.12 -2.60
CA VAL A 287 -14.84 -14.91 -3.22
C VAL A 287 -14.30 -13.54 -2.80
N CYS A 288 -15.11 -12.48 -2.92
CA CYS A 288 -14.70 -11.15 -2.46
C CYS A 288 -14.40 -11.12 -0.95
N CYS A 289 -15.16 -11.88 -0.15
CA CYS A 289 -14.89 -11.99 1.29
C CYS A 289 -13.58 -12.74 1.58
N GLU A 290 -13.29 -13.80 0.82
CA GLU A 290 -12.04 -14.55 0.94
C GLU A 290 -10.83 -13.66 0.59
N GLN A 291 -10.93 -12.89 -0.49
CA GLN A 291 -9.95 -11.89 -0.88
C GLN A 291 -9.71 -10.84 0.21
N ALA A 292 -10.78 -10.32 0.83
CA ALA A 292 -10.66 -9.42 1.98
C ALA A 292 -9.96 -10.09 3.18
N ASN A 293 -10.25 -11.37 3.46
CA ASN A 293 -9.60 -12.12 4.52
C ASN A 293 -8.10 -12.36 4.25
N ILE A 294 -7.69 -12.51 2.99
CA ILE A 294 -6.27 -12.61 2.63
C ILE A 294 -5.54 -11.32 3.02
N ILE A 295 -6.11 -10.15 2.68
CA ILE A 295 -5.54 -8.86 3.07
C ILE A 295 -5.51 -8.70 4.59
N HIS A 296 -6.58 -9.08 5.28
CA HIS A 296 -6.61 -9.07 6.75
C HIS A 296 -5.54 -10.00 7.35
N SER A 297 -5.25 -11.13 6.71
CA SER A 297 -4.22 -12.07 7.17
C SER A 297 -2.81 -11.49 7.07
N LEU A 298 -2.54 -10.60 6.10
CA LEU A 298 -1.29 -9.84 6.06
C LEU A 298 -1.18 -8.89 7.27
N GLU A 299 -2.29 -8.24 7.62
CA GLU A 299 -2.34 -7.29 8.73
C GLU A 299 -2.22 -7.99 10.09
N ASP A 300 -2.92 -9.13 10.26
CA ASP A 300 -2.77 -10.01 11.43
C ASP A 300 -1.33 -10.54 11.57
N TYR A 301 -0.62 -10.74 10.44
CA TYR A 301 0.78 -11.15 10.47
C TYR A 301 1.72 -10.05 10.98
N GLY A 302 1.32 -8.79 10.95
CA GLY A 302 2.12 -7.64 11.38
C GLY A 302 2.42 -6.62 10.28
N MET A 303 1.80 -6.75 9.11
CA MET A 303 1.89 -5.72 8.06
C MET A 303 1.01 -4.53 8.43
N VAL A 304 1.61 -3.36 8.64
CA VAL A 304 0.91 -2.12 8.99
C VAL A 304 0.68 -1.31 7.73
N ARG A 305 -0.60 -1.16 7.37
CA ARG A 305 -1.02 -0.40 6.18
C ARG A 305 -0.81 1.09 6.41
N PHE A 306 -0.06 1.75 5.54
CA PHE A 306 0.17 3.19 5.61
C PHE A 306 -0.32 3.95 4.37
N ASP A 307 -0.54 3.26 3.25
CA ASP A 307 -1.15 3.84 2.06
C ASP A 307 -2.18 2.89 1.45
N SER A 308 -3.25 3.47 0.90
CA SER A 308 -4.19 2.77 0.03
C SER A 308 -4.89 3.77 -0.87
N LYS A 309 -4.94 3.48 -2.17
CA LYS A 309 -5.65 4.29 -3.16
C LYS A 309 -6.27 3.41 -4.25
N PRO A 310 -7.40 3.82 -4.83
CA PRO A 310 -7.90 3.18 -6.04
C PRO A 310 -6.96 3.44 -7.22
N ASN A 311 -6.80 2.46 -8.10
CA ASN A 311 -6.22 2.68 -9.42
C ASN A 311 -7.28 3.33 -10.33
N VAL A 312 -7.11 4.61 -10.64
CA VAL A 312 -8.08 5.42 -11.40
C VAL A 312 -8.26 5.02 -12.86
N TYR A 313 -7.42 4.10 -13.37
CA TYR A 313 -7.54 3.54 -14.72
C TYR A 313 -8.40 2.27 -14.76
N SER A 314 -8.67 1.69 -13.60
CA SER A 314 -9.48 0.48 -13.44
C SER A 314 -10.98 0.76 -13.28
N VAL A 315 -11.49 1.86 -13.85
CA VAL A 315 -12.89 2.26 -13.66
C VAL A 315 -13.84 1.21 -14.22
N ILE A 316 -14.69 0.70 -13.36
CA ILE A 316 -15.75 -0.25 -13.71
C ILE A 316 -17.12 0.31 -13.36
N THR A 317 -18.11 -0.13 -14.11
CA THR A 317 -19.50 0.00 -13.66
C THR A 317 -19.73 -1.07 -12.62
N LEU A 318 -20.01 -0.70 -11.36
CA LEU A 318 -20.43 -1.64 -10.33
C LEU A 318 -21.93 -1.90 -10.51
N PRO A 319 -22.35 -3.04 -11.11
CA PRO A 319 -23.76 -3.27 -11.41
C PRO A 319 -24.59 -3.31 -10.12
N GLN A 320 -23.96 -3.70 -9.00
CA GLN A 320 -24.62 -3.80 -7.70
C GLN A 320 -24.87 -2.44 -7.04
N ARG A 321 -24.09 -1.40 -7.36
CA ARG A 321 -24.24 -0.04 -6.78
C ARG A 321 -24.91 0.96 -7.75
N LYS A 322 -25.10 0.60 -9.03
CA LYS A 322 -25.46 1.55 -10.10
C LYS A 322 -24.54 2.80 -10.10
N SER A 323 -23.28 2.61 -9.71
CA SER A 323 -22.27 3.65 -9.60
C SER A 323 -20.96 3.18 -10.23
N PHE A 324 -20.07 4.13 -10.52
CA PHE A 324 -18.70 3.81 -10.86
C PHE A 324 -17.94 3.33 -9.62
N GLY A 325 -16.96 2.47 -9.83
CA GLY A 325 -15.97 2.01 -8.85
C GLY A 325 -14.67 1.65 -9.54
N PHE A 326 -13.73 1.06 -8.81
CA PHE A 326 -12.42 0.68 -9.32
C PHE A 326 -12.23 -0.82 -9.15
N ALA A 327 -11.71 -1.48 -10.19
CA ALA A 327 -11.36 -2.89 -10.17
C ALA A 327 -9.99 -3.14 -9.54
N ALA A 328 -9.14 -2.13 -9.39
CA ALA A 328 -7.83 -2.28 -8.78
C ALA A 328 -7.57 -1.24 -7.69
N TYR A 329 -6.81 -1.66 -6.67
CA TYR A 329 -6.40 -0.83 -5.54
C TYR A 329 -4.94 -1.07 -5.24
N GLU A 330 -4.21 0.03 -5.07
CA GLU A 330 -2.80 0.06 -4.71
C GLU A 330 -2.71 0.19 -3.20
N ILE A 331 -2.15 -0.80 -2.53
CA ILE A 331 -2.08 -0.84 -1.07
C ILE A 331 -0.64 -1.08 -0.65
N ALA A 332 -0.15 -0.29 0.31
CA ALA A 332 1.21 -0.37 0.82
C ALA A 332 1.24 -0.56 2.34
N TRP A 333 2.16 -1.44 2.77
CA TRP A 333 2.40 -1.79 4.16
C TRP A 333 3.90 -1.76 4.46
N TYR A 334 4.24 -1.43 5.71
CA TYR A 334 5.53 -1.81 6.28
C TYR A 334 5.32 -2.96 7.28
N ASN A 335 6.35 -3.76 7.52
CA ASN A 335 6.30 -4.91 8.41
C ASN A 335 6.80 -4.53 9.81
N ASN A 336 5.92 -4.55 10.81
CA ASN A 336 6.29 -4.21 12.19
C ASN A 336 7.24 -5.23 12.85
N ARG A 337 7.45 -6.39 12.22
CA ARG A 337 8.35 -7.47 12.67
C ARG A 337 9.73 -7.36 12.05
N VAL A 338 9.90 -6.53 11.02
CA VAL A 338 11.16 -6.34 10.28
C VAL A 338 11.51 -4.86 10.32
N LEU A 339 12.05 -4.42 11.46
CA LEU A 339 12.47 -3.04 11.70
C LEU A 339 14.00 -2.93 11.61
N HIS A 340 14.49 -1.72 11.34
CA HIS A 340 15.87 -1.36 11.62
C HIS A 340 16.02 -1.21 13.12
N LEU A 341 16.29 -2.32 13.83
CA LEU A 341 16.57 -2.26 15.27
C LEU A 341 17.90 -1.51 15.46
N ASN A 342 17.83 -0.34 16.11
CA ASN A 342 18.94 0.53 16.56
C ASN A 342 20.29 0.28 15.85
N SER A 343 20.54 1.05 14.79
CA SER A 343 21.87 1.24 14.20
C SER A 343 22.87 1.82 15.20
#